data_AF-R2PCJ2-F1
#
_entry.id   AF-R2PCJ2-F1
#
_cell.length_a   1.000
_cell.length_b   1.000
_cell.length_c   1.000
_cell.angle_alpha   90.00
_cell.angle_beta   90.00
_cell.angle_gamma   90.00
#
_symmetry.space_group_name_H-M   'P 1'
#
loop_
_entity.id
_entity.type
_entity.pdbx_description
1 polymer ?
#
loop_
_entity_poly.entity_id
_entity_poly.type
_entity_poly.pdbx_seq_one_letter_code
_entity_poly.pdbx_strand_id
1 'polypeptide(L)'
;MSKPNKRDKIDLFLKLSIAIMFIAGFLIFMYPFVVDSINNYVDQQRLEEVQEKMEARSEVDKKKRLEKLEKENKKLKTIIPGAGSFDDPFETSLRGTKSPKKEYYEKHMIGAVFIPKIKVSLPVYDKTDDFLLDKGATVLQGTSFPVGGKGTHSVITGHTGLPEKKLFTDLELLKKKDKFFLHIEGKKLAYQVDRIKKVKPDNFDSLKIELNRDLVTLLTCTPYGVNSHRLLVTGHRVAYPVEAAKKIKETEKYHRRRVFYLAAGCLFFAVIFGYFVWRKIILYQSKKRDYNFVFYLYENGEPYPGVRALLTQKGDVVRVDGKLVHTVSDAYGKIEFPQIPGGVYRVETENGLSVKGKIWRLKDQKFKILKRRGYKNIKQKIKHFIIESKVN
;
A
#
# COMPACT_ATOMS: atom_id res chain seq x y z
N MET A 1 33.66 -28.38 19.45
CA MET A 1 32.92 -27.59 18.43
C MET A 1 32.37 -28.56 17.39
N SER A 2 31.05 -28.65 17.20
CA SER A 2 30.47 -29.61 16.25
C SER A 2 29.95 -28.94 14.98
N LYS A 3 30.11 -29.63 13.83
CA LYS A 3 29.36 -29.37 12.59
C LYS A 3 27.84 -29.23 12.90
N PRO A 4 27.06 -28.54 12.05
CA PRO A 4 25.65 -28.28 12.32
C PRO A 4 24.91 -29.57 12.70
N ASN A 5 24.41 -29.59 13.94
CA ASN A 5 23.74 -30.74 14.52
C ASN A 5 22.24 -30.72 14.20
N LYS A 6 21.50 -31.76 14.64
CA LYS A 6 20.05 -31.85 14.42
C LYS A 6 19.30 -30.62 14.96
N ARG A 7 19.74 -30.05 16.08
CA ARG A 7 19.17 -28.83 16.68
C ARG A 7 19.37 -27.59 15.79
N ASP A 8 20.53 -27.45 15.16
CA ASP A 8 20.80 -26.33 14.24
C ASP A 8 19.95 -26.40 12.96
N LYS A 9 19.67 -27.61 12.46
CA LYS A 9 18.74 -27.82 11.34
C LYS A 9 17.31 -27.42 11.73
N ILE A 10 16.87 -27.83 12.92
CA ILE A 10 15.54 -27.49 13.45
C ILE A 10 15.41 -25.97 13.69
N ASP A 11 16.43 -25.33 14.26
CA ASP A 11 16.46 -23.87 14.49
C ASP A 11 16.41 -23.08 13.18
N LEU A 12 17.15 -23.51 12.15
CA LEU A 12 17.06 -22.89 10.83
C LEU A 12 15.67 -23.08 10.22
N PHE A 13 15.14 -24.31 10.26
CA PHE A 13 13.82 -24.63 9.74
C PHE A 13 12.73 -23.80 10.42
N LEU A 14 12.74 -23.71 11.75
CA LEU A 14 11.79 -22.90 12.52
C LEU A 14 11.88 -21.41 12.17
N LYS A 15 13.10 -20.88 12.00
CA LYS A 15 13.28 -19.49 11.57
C LYS A 15 12.76 -19.24 10.16
N LEU A 16 12.94 -20.19 9.25
CA LEU A 16 12.42 -20.10 7.89
C LEU A 16 10.89 -20.23 7.86
N SER A 17 10.30 -21.11 8.65
CA SER A 17 8.83 -21.25 8.72
C SER A 17 8.18 -19.98 9.29
N ILE A 18 8.73 -19.41 10.38
CA ILE A 18 8.28 -18.12 10.91
C ILE A 18 8.42 -17.01 9.85
N ALA A 19 9.54 -17.00 9.11
CA ALA A 19 9.76 -16.03 8.04
C ALA A 19 8.72 -16.17 6.91
N ILE A 20 8.35 -17.40 6.52
CA ILE A 20 7.31 -17.67 5.52
C ILE A 20 5.94 -17.22 6.01
N MET A 21 5.57 -17.55 7.25
CA MET A 21 4.30 -17.11 7.85
C MET A 21 4.20 -15.58 7.89
N PHE A 22 5.30 -14.90 8.22
CA PHE A 22 5.36 -13.45 8.22
C PHE A 22 5.15 -12.86 6.81
N ILE A 23 5.77 -13.44 5.77
CA ILE A 23 5.52 -13.01 4.38
C ILE A 23 4.07 -13.26 3.98
N ALA A 24 3.52 -14.43 4.29
CA ALA A 24 2.13 -14.74 3.96
C ALA A 24 1.16 -13.73 4.60
N GLY A 25 1.34 -13.44 5.90
CA GLY A 25 0.57 -12.42 6.60
C GLY A 25 0.75 -11.02 5.99
N PHE A 26 1.97 -10.63 5.62
CA PHE A 26 2.25 -9.37 4.95
C PHE A 26 1.54 -9.27 3.58
N LEU A 27 1.58 -10.32 2.76
CA LEU A 27 0.94 -10.33 1.45
C LEU A 27 -0.59 -10.23 1.57
N ILE A 28 -1.19 -10.96 2.50
CA ILE A 28 -2.64 -10.88 2.78
C ILE A 28 -3.02 -9.47 3.25
N PHE A 29 -2.25 -8.90 4.18
CA PHE A 29 -2.47 -7.55 4.67
C PHE A 29 -2.32 -6.49 3.57
N MET A 30 -1.30 -6.61 2.72
CA MET A 30 -1.01 -5.64 1.66
C MET A 30 -1.95 -5.75 0.46
N TYR A 31 -2.56 -6.91 0.23
CA TYR A 31 -3.43 -7.17 -0.92
C TYR A 31 -4.47 -6.06 -1.20
N PRO A 32 -5.35 -5.67 -0.25
CA PRO A 32 -6.37 -4.65 -0.51
C PRO A 32 -5.75 -3.28 -0.88
N PHE A 33 -4.61 -2.91 -0.29
CA PHE A 33 -3.95 -1.64 -0.58
C PHE A 33 -3.33 -1.61 -1.98
N VAL A 34 -2.72 -2.71 -2.41
CA VAL A 34 -2.12 -2.85 -3.73
C VAL A 34 -3.21 -2.89 -4.79
N VAL A 35 -4.23 -3.73 -4.60
CA VAL A 35 -5.35 -3.87 -5.55
C VAL A 35 -6.11 -2.55 -5.70
N ASP A 36 -6.48 -1.89 -4.60
CA ASP A 36 -7.12 -0.56 -4.65
C ASP A 36 -6.23 0.46 -5.37
N SER A 37 -4.92 0.47 -5.12
CA SER A 37 -4.03 1.42 -5.79
C SER A 37 -3.92 1.15 -7.30
N ILE A 38 -3.80 -0.12 -7.71
CA ILE A 38 -3.78 -0.51 -9.13
C ILE A 38 -5.11 -0.15 -9.79
N ASN A 39 -6.23 -0.48 -9.16
CA ASN A 39 -7.56 -0.18 -9.67
C ASN A 39 -7.76 1.32 -9.89
N ASN A 40 -7.41 2.16 -8.92
CA ASN A 40 -7.49 3.61 -9.06
C ASN A 40 -6.60 4.15 -10.21
N TYR A 41 -5.43 3.54 -10.44
CA TYR A 41 -4.56 3.92 -11.56
C TYR A 41 -5.14 3.50 -12.91
N VAL A 42 -5.65 2.27 -13.03
CA VAL A 42 -6.30 1.78 -14.25
C VAL A 42 -7.56 2.57 -14.56
N ASP A 43 -8.38 2.87 -13.54
CA ASP A 43 -9.58 3.69 -13.70
C ASP A 43 -9.23 5.10 -14.16
N GLN A 44 -8.13 5.68 -13.66
CA GLN A 44 -7.63 6.98 -14.12
C GLN A 44 -7.25 6.96 -15.60
N GLN A 45 -6.56 5.92 -16.08
CA GLN A 45 -6.24 5.79 -17.51
C GLN A 45 -7.50 5.64 -18.38
N ARG A 46 -8.49 4.87 -17.91
CA ARG A 46 -9.78 4.73 -18.61
C ARG A 46 -10.53 6.05 -18.67
N LEU A 47 -10.51 6.82 -17.58
CA LEU A 47 -11.11 8.14 -17.52
C LEU A 47 -10.46 9.11 -18.50
N GLU A 48 -9.13 9.14 -18.55
CA GLU A 48 -8.36 9.94 -19.52
C GLU A 48 -8.73 9.53 -20.97
N GLU A 49 -8.68 8.24 -21.29
CA GLU A 49 -9.04 7.72 -22.63
C GLU A 49 -10.47 8.11 -23.03
N VAL A 50 -11.43 8.00 -22.11
CA VAL A 50 -12.83 8.31 -22.38
C VAL A 50 -13.06 9.81 -22.48
N GLN A 51 -12.40 10.61 -21.64
CA GLN A 51 -12.45 12.07 -21.76
C GLN A 51 -11.89 12.54 -23.10
N GLU A 52 -10.74 12.01 -23.53
CA GLU A 52 -10.16 12.29 -24.84
C GLU A 52 -11.12 11.91 -25.97
N LYS A 53 -11.70 10.70 -25.93
CA LYS A 53 -12.70 10.26 -26.92
C LYS A 53 -13.94 11.15 -26.92
N MET A 54 -14.42 11.59 -25.76
CA MET A 54 -15.57 12.50 -25.66
C MET A 54 -15.22 13.88 -26.21
N GLU A 55 -14.04 14.42 -25.90
CA GLU A 55 -13.56 15.72 -26.37
C GLU A 55 -13.29 15.72 -27.88
N ALA A 56 -12.79 14.61 -28.44
CA ALA A 56 -12.52 14.43 -29.87
C ALA A 56 -13.77 14.26 -30.75
N ARG A 57 -14.96 14.00 -30.17
CA ARG A 57 -16.21 13.93 -30.93
C ARG A 57 -16.57 15.27 -31.55
N SER A 58 -17.23 15.24 -32.70
CA SER A 58 -17.84 16.42 -33.32
C SER A 58 -18.79 17.13 -32.35
N GLU A 59 -18.82 18.46 -32.38
CA GLU A 59 -19.78 19.26 -31.61
C GLU A 59 -21.23 18.88 -31.92
N VAL A 60 -21.52 18.46 -33.16
CA VAL A 60 -22.84 17.99 -33.56
C VAL A 60 -23.23 16.71 -32.80
N ASP A 61 -22.29 15.77 -32.67
CA ASP A 61 -22.54 14.50 -31.97
C ASP A 61 -22.68 14.71 -30.46
N LYS A 62 -21.83 15.56 -29.87
CA LYS A 62 -21.93 15.97 -28.46
C LYS A 62 -23.31 16.57 -28.19
N LYS A 63 -23.73 17.54 -29.01
CA LYS A 63 -25.04 18.20 -28.88
C LYS A 63 -26.19 17.20 -29.02
N LYS A 64 -26.14 16.30 -30.01
CA LYS A 64 -27.18 15.28 -30.23
C LYS A 64 -27.33 14.32 -29.04
N ARG A 65 -26.22 13.85 -28.48
CA ARG A 65 -26.24 12.97 -27.29
C ARG A 65 -26.77 13.71 -26.06
N LEU A 66 -26.32 14.94 -25.85
CA LEU A 66 -26.79 15.79 -24.78
C LEU A 66 -28.30 16.08 -24.89
N GLU A 67 -28.77 16.47 -26.08
CA GLU A 67 -30.18 16.71 -26.36
C GLU A 67 -31.03 15.46 -26.11
N LYS A 68 -30.50 14.26 -26.41
CA LYS A 68 -31.16 13.00 -26.08
C LYS A 68 -31.36 12.86 -24.56
N LEU A 69 -30.31 13.07 -23.76
CA LEU A 69 -30.39 12.99 -22.29
C LEU A 69 -31.29 14.08 -21.70
N GLU A 70 -31.24 15.31 -22.23
CA GLU A 70 -32.12 16.40 -21.81
C GLU A 70 -33.58 16.13 -22.17
N LYS A 71 -33.85 15.53 -23.34
CA LYS A 71 -35.19 15.10 -23.74
C LYS A 71 -35.71 13.98 -22.85
N GLU A 72 -34.86 13.05 -22.45
CA GLU A 72 -35.20 12.02 -21.47
C GLU A 72 -35.51 12.65 -20.11
N ASN A 73 -34.73 13.62 -19.64
CA ASN A 73 -35.02 14.38 -18.43
C ASN A 73 -36.37 15.10 -18.49
N LYS A 74 -36.75 15.69 -19.64
CA LYS A 74 -38.08 16.33 -19.80
C LYS A 74 -39.24 15.34 -19.76
N LYS A 75 -39.01 14.05 -20.10
CA LYS A 75 -40.02 13.00 -19.99
C LYS A 75 -40.23 12.55 -18.55
N LEU A 76 -39.23 12.72 -17.69
CA LEU A 76 -39.36 12.55 -16.24
C LEU A 76 -40.22 13.70 -15.70
N LYS A 77 -41.54 13.60 -15.90
CA LYS A 77 -42.51 14.57 -15.40
C LYS A 77 -42.41 14.64 -13.87
N THR A 78 -42.72 15.83 -13.37
CA THR A 78 -42.73 16.37 -12.00
C THR A 78 -43.58 15.59 -10.98
N ILE A 79 -43.60 14.27 -11.04
CA ILE A 79 -44.61 13.45 -10.40
C ILE A 79 -43.94 12.19 -9.82
N ILE A 80 -43.95 12.08 -8.50
CA ILE A 80 -44.26 10.80 -7.88
C ILE A 80 -45.48 11.09 -6.98
N PRO A 81 -46.71 10.74 -7.39
CA PRO A 81 -47.86 10.80 -6.51
C PRO A 81 -47.88 9.46 -5.78
N GLY A 82 -47.09 9.34 -4.71
CA GLY A 82 -47.03 8.14 -3.86
C GLY A 82 -46.42 6.89 -4.52
N ALA A 83 -45.22 6.52 -4.06
CA ALA A 83 -44.70 5.15 -4.07
C ALA A 83 -45.00 4.27 -5.31
N GLY A 84 -44.40 4.60 -6.45
CA GLY A 84 -43.93 3.54 -7.35
C GLY A 84 -42.59 3.07 -6.79
N SER A 85 -42.46 1.78 -6.48
CA SER A 85 -41.27 1.16 -5.89
C SER A 85 -40.01 1.61 -6.63
N PHE A 86 -39.21 2.47 -6.01
CA PHE A 86 -37.82 2.60 -6.40
C PHE A 86 -37.15 1.35 -5.84
N ASP A 87 -36.80 0.43 -6.72
CA ASP A 87 -36.01 -0.72 -6.32
C ASP A 87 -34.66 -0.20 -5.83
N ASP A 88 -34.31 -0.56 -4.61
CA ASP A 88 -33.02 -0.20 -4.04
C ASP A 88 -31.91 -0.84 -4.90
N PRO A 89 -31.01 -0.04 -5.50
CA PRO A 89 -30.02 -0.54 -6.44
C PRO A 89 -29.07 -1.58 -5.83
N PHE A 90 -29.01 -1.69 -4.51
CA PHE A 90 -28.18 -2.65 -3.79
C PHE A 90 -28.89 -3.96 -3.44
N GLU A 91 -30.23 -4.04 -3.51
CA GLU A 91 -30.96 -5.31 -3.31
C GLU A 91 -30.95 -6.17 -4.58
N THR A 92 -31.04 -5.54 -5.75
CA THR A 92 -31.00 -6.24 -7.03
C THR A 92 -29.60 -6.75 -7.38
N SER A 93 -28.56 -6.23 -6.70
CA SER A 93 -27.16 -6.36 -7.11
C SER A 93 -26.43 -7.66 -6.75
N LEU A 94 -27.16 -8.76 -6.59
CA LEU A 94 -26.62 -10.01 -6.03
C LEU A 94 -26.57 -11.19 -7.01
N ARG A 95 -26.71 -11.01 -8.33
CA ARG A 95 -26.82 -12.17 -9.24
C ARG A 95 -26.20 -11.98 -10.62
N GLY A 96 -25.01 -12.55 -10.83
CA GLY A 96 -24.47 -12.84 -12.17
C GLY A 96 -23.11 -13.56 -12.15
N THR A 97 -22.97 -14.66 -12.90
CA THR A 97 -21.75 -15.52 -12.91
C THR A 97 -20.79 -15.25 -14.08
N LYS A 98 -21.11 -14.32 -15.00
CA LYS A 98 -20.22 -13.93 -16.11
C LYS A 98 -20.10 -12.41 -16.23
N SER A 99 -18.90 -11.90 -16.06
CA SER A 99 -18.59 -10.49 -16.25
C SER A 99 -18.79 -10.07 -17.73
N PRO A 100 -19.45 -8.93 -17.99
CA PRO A 100 -19.58 -8.36 -19.33
C PRO A 100 -18.23 -8.07 -19.97
N LYS A 101 -18.20 -8.02 -21.32
CA LYS A 101 -17.01 -7.62 -22.09
C LYS A 101 -16.72 -6.11 -21.94
N LYS A 102 -15.52 -5.67 -22.33
CA LYS A 102 -15.07 -4.26 -22.24
C LYS A 102 -16.04 -3.30 -22.94
N GLU A 103 -16.58 -3.71 -24.08
CA GLU A 103 -17.48 -2.89 -24.92
C GLU A 103 -18.78 -2.53 -24.19
N TYR A 104 -19.22 -3.36 -23.24
CA TYR A 104 -20.39 -3.07 -22.41
C TYR A 104 -20.16 -1.83 -21.54
N TYR A 105 -19.02 -1.79 -20.84
CA TYR A 105 -18.65 -0.67 -19.99
C TYR A 105 -18.44 0.61 -20.82
N GLU A 106 -17.75 0.50 -21.96
CA GLU A 106 -17.53 1.64 -22.85
C GLU A 106 -18.83 2.21 -23.41
N LYS A 107 -19.81 1.36 -23.74
CA LYS A 107 -21.12 1.77 -24.24
C LYS A 107 -21.92 2.57 -23.21
N HIS A 108 -21.88 2.15 -21.95
CA HIS A 108 -22.66 2.73 -20.86
C HIS A 108 -21.98 3.91 -20.17
N MET A 109 -20.68 4.14 -20.42
CA MET A 109 -19.97 5.25 -19.81
C MET A 109 -20.38 6.58 -20.46
N ILE A 110 -20.89 7.51 -19.64
CA ILE A 110 -21.34 8.84 -20.08
C ILE A 110 -20.45 9.96 -19.57
N GLY A 111 -19.53 9.65 -18.66
CA GLY A 111 -18.58 10.64 -18.15
C GLY A 111 -17.89 10.22 -16.87
N ALA A 112 -17.63 11.20 -16.01
CA ALA A 112 -16.86 11.02 -14.78
C ALA A 112 -17.35 11.91 -13.63
N VAL A 113 -17.16 11.41 -12.40
CA VAL A 113 -17.40 12.15 -11.15
C VAL A 113 -16.09 12.33 -10.39
N PHE A 114 -15.86 13.55 -9.93
CA PHE A 114 -14.68 13.93 -9.17
C PHE A 114 -15.05 14.54 -7.84
N ILE A 115 -14.44 14.04 -6.77
CA ILE A 115 -14.63 14.55 -5.41
C ILE A 115 -13.25 14.76 -4.77
N PRO A 116 -12.57 15.89 -5.07
CA PRO A 116 -11.16 16.07 -4.69
C PRO A 116 -10.87 16.03 -3.19
N LYS A 117 -11.88 16.34 -2.36
CA LYS A 117 -11.80 16.29 -0.89
C LYS A 117 -11.46 14.89 -0.37
N ILE A 118 -12.05 13.87 -1.00
CA ILE A 118 -11.90 12.45 -0.64
C ILE A 118 -11.16 11.66 -1.73
N LYS A 119 -10.52 12.35 -2.67
CA LYS A 119 -9.72 11.78 -3.76
C LYS A 119 -10.48 10.78 -4.65
N VAL A 120 -11.79 10.98 -4.83
CA VAL A 120 -12.59 10.16 -5.74
C VAL A 120 -12.47 10.70 -7.17
N SER A 121 -12.20 9.79 -8.11
CA SER A 121 -12.19 10.00 -9.56
C SER A 121 -12.74 8.71 -10.17
N LEU A 122 -14.00 8.71 -10.59
CA LEU A 122 -14.70 7.49 -11.04
C LEU A 122 -15.42 7.72 -12.35
N PRO A 123 -15.49 6.69 -13.23
CA PRO A 123 -16.39 6.74 -14.37
C PRO A 123 -17.84 6.79 -13.88
N VAL A 124 -18.68 7.47 -14.66
CA VAL A 124 -20.13 7.52 -14.47
C VAL A 124 -20.79 6.78 -15.62
N TYR A 125 -21.56 5.75 -15.27
CA TYR A 125 -22.37 4.97 -16.20
C TYR A 125 -23.83 5.42 -16.19
N ASP A 126 -24.50 5.31 -17.34
CA ASP A 126 -25.86 5.80 -17.58
C ASP A 126 -26.97 5.02 -16.85
N LYS A 127 -26.64 3.90 -16.22
CA LYS A 127 -27.59 3.05 -15.49
C LYS A 127 -26.91 2.30 -14.37
N THR A 128 -27.70 1.80 -13.42
CA THR A 128 -27.23 0.94 -12.33
C THR A 128 -27.52 -0.53 -12.63
N ASP A 129 -26.46 -1.34 -12.61
CA ASP A 129 -26.49 -2.79 -12.54
C ASP A 129 -25.22 -3.26 -11.81
N ASP A 130 -25.19 -4.52 -11.38
CA ASP A 130 -24.13 -5.12 -10.56
C ASP A 130 -22.75 -4.89 -11.17
N PHE A 131 -22.64 -5.08 -12.49
CA PHE A 131 -21.36 -5.00 -13.18
C PHE A 131 -20.86 -3.57 -13.28
N LEU A 132 -21.72 -2.61 -13.63
CA LEU A 132 -21.35 -1.20 -13.73
C LEU A 132 -21.04 -0.60 -12.35
N LEU A 133 -21.83 -0.97 -11.34
CA LEU A 133 -21.69 -0.48 -9.96
C LEU A 133 -20.39 -1.00 -9.30
N ASP A 134 -19.95 -2.20 -9.63
CA ASP A 134 -18.63 -2.73 -9.26
C ASP A 134 -17.45 -1.97 -9.89
N LYS A 135 -17.67 -1.34 -11.06
CA LYS A 135 -16.60 -0.64 -11.79
C LYS A 135 -16.52 0.85 -11.49
N GLY A 136 -17.62 1.49 -11.14
CA GLY A 136 -17.64 2.94 -10.92
C GLY A 136 -18.97 3.46 -10.38
N ALA A 137 -19.23 4.73 -10.64
CA ALA A 137 -20.47 5.37 -10.25
C ALA A 137 -21.54 5.15 -11.32
N THR A 138 -22.80 4.99 -10.92
CA THR A 138 -23.91 4.69 -11.84
C THR A 138 -25.06 5.67 -11.64
N VAL A 139 -25.78 6.00 -12.70
CA VAL A 139 -27.02 6.76 -12.58
C VAL A 139 -28.14 5.82 -12.12
N LEU A 140 -28.86 6.22 -11.08
CA LEU A 140 -30.03 5.50 -10.60
C LEU A 140 -31.20 5.70 -11.57
N GLN A 141 -31.73 4.59 -12.09
CA GLN A 141 -32.87 4.60 -13.01
C GLN A 141 -34.08 5.29 -12.37
N GLY A 142 -34.83 6.04 -13.19
CA GLY A 142 -35.97 6.84 -12.73
C GLY A 142 -35.59 8.24 -12.21
N THR A 143 -34.30 8.54 -12.06
CA THR A 143 -33.81 9.89 -11.72
C THR A 143 -33.31 10.63 -12.96
N SER A 144 -33.08 11.94 -12.85
CA SER A 144 -32.55 12.71 -13.99
C SER A 144 -31.16 12.24 -14.37
N PHE A 145 -30.82 12.26 -15.66
CA PHE A 145 -29.44 12.18 -16.11
C PHE A 145 -28.64 13.41 -15.65
N PRO A 146 -27.35 13.25 -15.30
CA PRO A 146 -26.52 14.29 -14.69
C PRO A 146 -25.99 15.32 -15.70
N VAL A 147 -26.86 15.86 -16.55
CA VAL A 147 -26.54 16.89 -17.57
C VAL A 147 -26.88 18.32 -17.12
N GLY A 148 -27.43 18.44 -15.90
CA GLY A 148 -27.88 19.68 -15.27
C GLY A 148 -29.18 20.23 -15.86
N GLY A 149 -29.58 21.41 -15.36
CA GLY A 149 -30.80 22.10 -15.75
C GLY A 149 -31.78 22.28 -14.58
N LYS A 150 -32.55 23.36 -14.59
CA LYS A 150 -33.60 23.59 -13.57
C LYS A 150 -34.65 22.50 -13.66
N GLY A 151 -35.15 22.06 -12.51
CA GLY A 151 -36.12 20.98 -12.43
C GLY A 151 -35.48 19.62 -12.73
N THR A 152 -34.21 19.44 -12.37
CA THR A 152 -33.54 18.14 -12.46
C THR A 152 -32.99 17.72 -11.10
N HIS A 153 -33.07 16.42 -10.83
CA HIS A 153 -32.43 15.80 -9.68
C HIS A 153 -31.86 14.45 -10.10
N SER A 154 -30.55 14.41 -10.31
CA SER A 154 -29.84 13.17 -10.64
C SER A 154 -29.39 12.47 -9.37
N VAL A 155 -29.44 11.14 -9.36
CA VAL A 155 -28.87 10.34 -8.28
C VAL A 155 -27.78 9.46 -8.85
N ILE A 156 -26.57 9.64 -8.33
CA ILE A 156 -25.39 8.89 -8.71
C ILE A 156 -25.05 7.96 -7.56
N THR A 157 -25.07 6.67 -7.82
CA THR A 157 -24.86 5.60 -6.84
C THR A 157 -23.44 5.04 -6.95
N GLY A 158 -22.87 4.60 -5.82
CA GLY A 158 -21.61 3.86 -5.78
C GLY A 158 -21.52 3.00 -4.52
N HIS A 159 -20.79 1.89 -4.56
CA HIS A 159 -20.61 1.04 -3.38
C HIS A 159 -19.82 1.72 -2.26
N THR A 160 -20.04 1.22 -1.05
CA THR A 160 -19.22 1.44 0.14
C THR A 160 -18.56 0.12 0.54
N GLY A 161 -17.24 0.15 0.76
CA GLY A 161 -16.50 -0.96 1.36
C GLY A 161 -16.24 -2.17 0.48
N LEU A 162 -16.06 -2.01 -0.84
CA LEU A 162 -15.61 -3.14 -1.66
C LEU A 162 -14.15 -3.53 -1.28
N PRO A 163 -13.82 -4.84 -1.22
CA PRO A 163 -12.47 -5.29 -0.91
C PRO A 163 -11.39 -4.75 -1.85
N GLU A 164 -11.75 -4.56 -3.13
CA GLU A 164 -10.82 -4.20 -4.20
C GLU A 164 -10.81 -2.70 -4.54
N LYS A 165 -11.83 -1.94 -4.15
CA LYS A 165 -12.00 -0.52 -4.54
C LYS A 165 -12.70 0.30 -3.47
N LYS A 166 -12.21 1.51 -3.21
CA LYS A 166 -12.89 2.42 -2.29
C LYS A 166 -14.23 2.98 -2.82
N LEU A 167 -14.36 3.28 -4.11
CA LEU A 167 -15.55 3.92 -4.69
C LEU A 167 -16.11 5.08 -3.81
N PHE A 168 -17.33 4.96 -3.26
CA PHE A 168 -17.96 5.96 -2.39
C PHE A 168 -17.81 5.67 -0.89
N THR A 169 -16.90 4.77 -0.49
CA THR A 169 -16.60 4.45 0.92
C THR A 169 -16.40 5.70 1.79
N ASP A 170 -15.62 6.66 1.30
CA ASP A 170 -15.25 7.86 2.07
C ASP A 170 -16.27 9.00 1.92
N LEU A 171 -17.46 8.75 1.35
CA LEU A 171 -18.48 9.78 1.10
C LEU A 171 -19.00 10.42 2.40
N GLU A 172 -18.98 9.69 3.52
CA GLU A 172 -19.35 10.20 4.84
C GLU A 172 -18.44 11.31 5.37
N LEU A 173 -17.23 11.45 4.80
CA LEU A 173 -16.28 12.50 5.17
C LEU A 173 -16.62 13.86 4.56
N LEU A 174 -17.56 13.90 3.60
CA LEU A 174 -18.02 15.15 3.01
C LEU A 174 -18.87 15.95 4.00
N LYS A 175 -18.74 17.26 3.90
CA LYS A 175 -19.49 18.23 4.70
C LYS A 175 -20.23 19.20 3.80
N LYS A 176 -21.20 19.90 4.36
CA LYS A 176 -21.83 21.05 3.68
C LYS A 176 -20.75 22.02 3.20
N LYS A 177 -20.95 22.60 2.02
CA LYS A 177 -20.01 23.46 1.27
C LYS A 177 -18.86 22.73 0.57
N ASP A 178 -18.63 21.44 0.80
CA ASP A 178 -17.73 20.68 -0.05
C ASP A 178 -18.28 20.63 -1.48
N LYS A 179 -17.39 20.46 -2.47
CA LYS A 179 -17.73 20.48 -3.88
C LYS A 179 -17.36 19.17 -4.56
N PHE A 180 -18.21 18.76 -5.49
CA PHE A 180 -17.93 17.68 -6.43
C PHE A 180 -18.21 18.16 -7.86
N PHE A 181 -17.60 17.47 -8.82
CA PHE A 181 -17.62 17.87 -10.22
C PHE A 181 -18.06 16.69 -11.07
N LEU A 182 -18.79 17.00 -12.14
CA LEU A 182 -19.24 16.03 -13.12
C LEU A 182 -18.77 16.48 -14.50
N HIS A 183 -18.09 15.60 -15.22
CA HIS A 183 -17.74 15.80 -16.62
C HIS A 183 -18.55 14.81 -17.45
N ILE A 184 -19.66 15.25 -18.03
CA ILE A 184 -20.65 14.38 -18.69
C ILE A 184 -20.85 14.85 -20.14
N GLU A 185 -20.57 13.98 -21.11
CA GLU A 185 -20.73 14.25 -22.56
C GLU A 185 -20.21 15.64 -22.98
N GLY A 186 -19.03 16.02 -22.50
CA GLY A 186 -18.38 17.31 -22.80
C GLY A 186 -18.79 18.49 -21.90
N LYS A 187 -19.83 18.37 -21.08
CA LYS A 187 -20.20 19.40 -20.09
C LYS A 187 -19.40 19.25 -18.80
N LYS A 188 -18.88 20.37 -18.28
CA LYS A 188 -18.24 20.46 -16.96
C LYS A 188 -19.21 21.12 -15.97
N LEU A 189 -19.68 20.35 -15.00
CA LEU A 189 -20.68 20.75 -14.01
C LEU A 189 -20.06 20.72 -12.61
N ALA A 190 -20.46 21.67 -11.76
CA ALA A 190 -19.99 21.76 -10.37
C ALA A 190 -21.19 21.83 -9.42
N TYR A 191 -21.12 21.06 -8.34
CA TYR A 191 -22.15 21.01 -7.32
C TYR A 191 -21.53 21.25 -5.96
N GLN A 192 -22.24 21.99 -5.12
CA GLN A 192 -21.86 22.25 -3.73
C GLN A 192 -22.83 21.55 -2.79
N VAL A 193 -22.30 20.74 -1.89
CA VAL A 193 -23.07 19.97 -0.91
C VAL A 193 -23.85 20.93 0.00
N ASP A 194 -25.16 20.70 0.12
CA ASP A 194 -26.03 21.47 1.02
C ASP A 194 -26.81 20.58 2.00
N ARG A 195 -27.06 19.31 1.65
CA ARG A 195 -27.80 18.35 2.46
C ARG A 195 -27.06 17.03 2.54
N ILE A 196 -27.00 16.48 3.74
CA ILE A 196 -26.49 15.14 4.01
C ILE A 196 -27.54 14.45 4.88
N LYS A 197 -28.04 13.30 4.43
CA LYS A 197 -29.07 12.52 5.14
C LYS A 197 -28.69 11.05 5.19
N LYS A 198 -29.05 10.39 6.29
CA LYS A 198 -29.08 8.93 6.39
C LYS A 198 -30.54 8.51 6.40
N VAL A 199 -30.94 7.64 5.48
CA VAL A 199 -32.32 7.19 5.30
C VAL A 199 -32.38 5.67 5.24
N LYS A 200 -33.56 5.09 5.47
CA LYS A 200 -33.77 3.66 5.21
C LYS A 200 -33.80 3.40 3.69
N PRO A 201 -33.51 2.17 3.23
CA PRO A 201 -33.50 1.83 1.81
C PRO A 201 -34.82 2.09 1.08
N ASP A 202 -35.95 2.04 1.77
CA ASP A 202 -37.31 2.28 1.25
C ASP A 202 -37.72 3.78 1.23
N ASN A 203 -36.90 4.66 1.80
CA ASN A 203 -37.23 6.08 1.93
C ASN A 203 -36.51 6.94 0.88
N PHE A 204 -37.21 7.19 -0.22
CA PHE A 204 -36.72 7.96 -1.37
C PHE A 204 -37.27 9.38 -1.47
N ASP A 205 -38.02 9.87 -0.47
CA ASP A 205 -38.68 11.18 -0.53
C ASP A 205 -37.71 12.34 -0.78
N SER A 206 -36.49 12.21 -0.26
CA SER A 206 -35.45 13.22 -0.43
C SER A 206 -34.80 13.26 -1.83
N LEU A 207 -35.12 12.30 -2.71
CA LEU A 207 -34.62 12.22 -4.08
C LEU A 207 -35.57 12.86 -5.11
N LYS A 208 -36.70 13.42 -4.65
CA LYS A 208 -37.69 14.09 -5.50
C LYS A 208 -37.09 15.29 -6.23
N ILE A 209 -37.58 15.54 -7.45
CA ILE A 209 -37.18 16.71 -8.25
C ILE A 209 -37.73 17.98 -7.60
N GLU A 210 -36.88 19.00 -7.49
CA GLU A 210 -37.25 20.35 -7.06
C GLU A 210 -37.29 21.28 -8.29
N LEU A 211 -38.50 21.69 -8.72
CA LEU A 211 -38.78 22.41 -9.98
C LEU A 211 -37.82 23.54 -10.35
N ASN A 212 -37.32 24.30 -9.37
CA ASN A 212 -36.47 25.47 -9.60
C ASN A 212 -34.98 25.22 -9.30
N ARG A 213 -34.59 23.97 -9.07
CA ARG A 213 -33.22 23.60 -8.68
C ARG A 213 -32.62 22.61 -9.66
N ASP A 214 -31.30 22.63 -9.73
CA ASP A 214 -30.46 21.65 -10.42
C ASP A 214 -29.67 20.93 -9.32
N LEU A 215 -30.05 19.68 -9.07
CA LEU A 215 -29.59 18.88 -7.93
C LEU A 215 -28.91 17.60 -8.39
N VAL A 216 -27.88 17.20 -7.65
CA VAL A 216 -27.30 15.87 -7.75
C VAL A 216 -27.12 15.31 -6.35
N THR A 217 -27.59 14.08 -6.14
CA THR A 217 -27.34 13.32 -4.91
C THR A 217 -26.34 12.20 -5.19
N LEU A 218 -25.27 12.17 -4.41
CA LEU A 218 -24.36 11.02 -4.33
C LEU A 218 -24.93 10.05 -3.29
N LEU A 219 -25.15 8.80 -3.68
CA LEU A 219 -25.83 7.78 -2.89
C LEU A 219 -24.90 6.59 -2.64
N THR A 220 -24.81 6.15 -1.38
CA THR A 220 -24.11 4.92 -1.01
C THR A 220 -24.73 4.23 0.21
N CYS A 221 -24.28 3.02 0.53
CA CYS A 221 -24.69 2.31 1.75
C CYS A 221 -23.96 2.82 3.00
N THR A 222 -24.63 2.76 4.15
CA THR A 222 -24.06 3.14 5.46
C THR A 222 -24.78 2.38 6.58
N PRO A 223 -24.21 2.23 7.79
CA PRO A 223 -22.80 2.36 8.15
C PRO A 223 -21.90 1.36 7.41
N TYR A 224 -20.60 1.68 7.32
CA TYR A 224 -19.59 0.81 6.71
C TYR A 224 -19.64 -0.61 7.28
N GLY A 225 -19.70 -1.61 6.40
CA GLY A 225 -19.76 -3.03 6.78
C GLY A 225 -21.12 -3.53 7.28
N VAL A 226 -22.10 -2.64 7.47
CA VAL A 226 -23.47 -2.99 7.92
C VAL A 226 -24.49 -2.74 6.81
N ASN A 227 -24.36 -1.64 6.07
CA ASN A 227 -25.18 -1.30 4.90
C ASN A 227 -26.70 -1.25 5.13
N SER A 228 -27.15 -1.05 6.37
CA SER A 228 -28.57 -1.03 6.75
C SER A 228 -29.33 0.23 6.34
N HIS A 229 -28.62 1.29 5.96
CA HIS A 229 -29.15 2.59 5.59
C HIS A 229 -28.48 3.08 4.31
N ARG A 230 -29.02 4.15 3.72
CA ARG A 230 -28.45 4.86 2.57
C ARG A 230 -27.98 6.24 3.02
N LEU A 231 -26.73 6.58 2.68
CA LEU A 231 -26.16 7.91 2.85
C LEU A 231 -26.42 8.70 1.57
N LEU A 232 -27.10 9.83 1.71
CA LEU A 232 -27.46 10.74 0.63
C LEU A 232 -26.70 12.05 0.84
N VAL A 233 -25.80 12.38 -0.10
CA VAL A 233 -25.07 13.65 -0.12
C VAL A 233 -25.55 14.45 -1.33
N THR A 234 -26.46 15.39 -1.08
CA THR A 234 -27.06 16.23 -2.13
C THR A 234 -26.30 17.54 -2.25
N GLY A 235 -25.97 17.89 -3.50
CA GLY A 235 -25.44 19.20 -3.86
C GLY A 235 -26.35 19.93 -4.83
N HIS A 236 -26.32 21.26 -4.75
CA HIS A 236 -26.94 22.14 -5.75
C HIS A 236 -25.91 22.68 -6.72
N ARG A 237 -26.37 22.96 -7.94
CA ARG A 237 -25.55 23.50 -9.00
C ARG A 237 -24.91 24.84 -8.61
N VAL A 238 -23.62 24.97 -8.87
CA VAL A 238 -22.86 26.21 -8.74
C VAL A 238 -22.03 26.48 -10.01
N ALA A 239 -21.52 27.70 -10.15
CA ALA A 239 -20.58 28.02 -11.23
C ALA A 239 -19.33 27.13 -11.14
N TYR A 240 -18.84 26.66 -12.29
CA TYR A 240 -17.67 25.80 -12.35
C TYR A 240 -16.41 26.59 -11.94
N PRO A 241 -15.77 26.28 -10.79
CA PRO A 241 -14.64 27.07 -10.29
C PRO A 241 -13.41 26.91 -11.19
N VAL A 242 -12.65 28.00 -11.39
CA VAL A 242 -11.39 27.98 -12.15
C VAL A 242 -10.39 26.97 -11.58
N GLU A 243 -10.34 26.83 -10.24
CA GLU A 243 -9.46 25.89 -9.55
C GLU A 243 -9.86 24.42 -9.68
N ALA A 244 -11.07 24.11 -10.16
CA ALA A 244 -11.57 22.73 -10.17
C ALA A 244 -10.68 21.82 -11.02
N ALA A 245 -10.23 22.28 -12.19
CA ALA A 245 -9.31 21.53 -13.04
C ALA A 245 -7.98 21.21 -12.34
N LYS A 246 -7.46 22.15 -11.54
CA LYS A 246 -6.23 21.94 -10.75
C LYS A 246 -6.45 20.86 -9.67
N LYS A 247 -7.54 20.94 -8.92
CA LYS A 247 -7.87 19.98 -7.84
C LYS A 247 -8.14 18.57 -8.38
N ILE A 248 -8.74 18.46 -9.57
CA ILE A 248 -8.91 17.19 -10.27
C ILE A 248 -7.53 16.62 -10.61
N LYS A 249 -6.67 17.36 -11.35
CA LYS A 249 -5.30 16.91 -11.70
C LYS A 249 -4.44 16.52 -10.49
N GLU A 250 -4.58 17.21 -9.37
CA GLU A 250 -3.89 16.85 -8.12
C GLU A 250 -4.33 15.49 -7.57
N THR A 251 -5.61 15.14 -7.72
CA THR A 251 -6.18 13.85 -7.32
C THR A 251 -5.64 12.73 -8.21
N GLU A 252 -5.55 12.95 -9.53
CA GLU A 252 -4.97 11.99 -10.49
C GLU A 252 -3.48 11.75 -10.19
N LYS A 253 -2.73 12.84 -9.95
CA LYS A 253 -1.31 12.75 -9.56
C LYS A 253 -1.13 12.07 -8.20
N TYR A 254 -2.09 12.16 -7.30
CA TYR A 254 -2.06 11.43 -6.03
C TYR A 254 -2.15 9.92 -6.27
N HIS A 255 -3.14 9.45 -7.04
CA HIS A 255 -3.31 8.02 -7.34
C HIS A 255 -2.13 7.43 -8.07
N ARG A 256 -1.59 8.15 -9.08
CA ARG A 256 -0.38 7.74 -9.79
C ARG A 256 0.82 7.58 -8.85
N ARG A 257 1.10 8.58 -8.01
CA ARG A 257 2.20 8.52 -7.03
C ARG A 257 2.01 7.41 -6.01
N ARG A 258 0.78 7.19 -5.55
CA ARG A 258 0.45 6.16 -4.56
C ARG A 258 0.83 4.75 -5.06
N VAL A 259 0.55 4.41 -6.32
CA VAL A 259 0.98 3.12 -6.91
C VAL A 259 2.51 3.01 -6.89
N PHE A 260 3.22 4.04 -7.35
CA PHE A 260 4.68 4.02 -7.36
C PHE A 260 5.29 3.88 -5.97
N TYR A 261 4.79 4.62 -4.97
CA TYR A 261 5.29 4.52 -3.60
C TYR A 261 4.98 3.17 -2.95
N LEU A 262 3.81 2.58 -3.22
CA LEU A 262 3.49 1.25 -2.74
C LEU A 262 4.37 0.18 -3.40
N ALA A 263 4.57 0.26 -4.71
CA ALA A 263 5.47 -0.65 -5.44
C ALA A 263 6.91 -0.54 -4.93
N ALA A 264 7.42 0.68 -4.74
CA ALA A 264 8.74 0.93 -4.18
C ALA A 264 8.86 0.42 -2.74
N GLY A 265 7.83 0.60 -1.91
CA GLY A 265 7.77 0.08 -0.54
C GLY A 265 7.80 -1.44 -0.49
N CYS A 266 7.01 -2.12 -1.33
CA CYS A 266 7.00 -3.57 -1.44
C CYS A 266 8.37 -4.10 -1.92
N LEU A 267 8.98 -3.44 -2.92
CA LEU A 267 10.32 -3.81 -3.41
C LEU A 267 11.39 -3.64 -2.32
N PHE A 268 11.37 -2.50 -1.63
CA PHE A 268 12.29 -2.22 -0.53
C PHE A 268 12.19 -3.26 0.58
N PHE A 269 10.95 -3.60 0.97
CA PHE A 269 10.68 -4.66 1.94
C PHE A 269 11.23 -6.02 1.45
N ALA A 270 10.96 -6.39 0.18
CA ALA A 270 11.45 -7.64 -0.39
C ALA A 270 12.99 -7.71 -0.42
N VAL A 271 13.67 -6.61 -0.73
CA VAL A 271 15.14 -6.54 -0.73
C VAL A 271 15.71 -6.69 0.69
N ILE A 272 15.15 -5.98 1.67
CA ILE A 272 15.59 -6.10 3.07
C ILE A 272 15.35 -7.51 3.61
N PHE A 273 14.17 -8.05 3.32
CA PHE A 273 13.79 -9.38 3.76
C PHE A 273 14.66 -10.45 3.09
N GLY A 274 14.86 -10.37 1.78
CA GLY A 274 15.77 -11.23 1.03
C GLY A 274 17.20 -11.15 1.56
N TYR A 275 17.69 -9.95 1.88
CA TYR A 275 18.99 -9.75 2.55
C TYR A 275 19.04 -10.45 3.91
N PHE A 276 17.99 -10.34 4.73
CA PHE A 276 17.93 -11.00 6.03
C PHE A 276 17.96 -12.54 5.90
N VAL A 277 17.15 -13.12 5.01
CA VAL A 277 17.11 -14.56 4.74
C VAL A 277 18.46 -15.04 4.20
N TRP A 278 18.99 -14.37 3.19
CA TRP A 278 20.33 -14.65 2.64
C TRP A 278 21.39 -14.64 3.74
N ARG A 279 21.33 -13.66 4.65
CA ARG A 279 22.27 -13.54 5.76
C ARG A 279 22.16 -14.69 6.76
N LYS A 280 20.96 -15.20 7.03
CA LYS A 280 20.76 -16.39 7.86
C LYS A 280 21.31 -17.66 7.18
N ILE A 281 21.09 -17.80 5.87
CA ILE A 281 21.62 -18.92 5.08
C ILE A 281 23.15 -18.92 5.08
N ILE A 282 23.79 -17.77 4.84
CA ILE A 282 25.26 -17.64 4.89
C ILE A 282 25.80 -18.05 6.26
N LEU A 283 25.17 -17.61 7.35
CA LEU A 283 25.59 -17.99 8.70
C LEU A 283 25.44 -19.50 8.94
N TYR A 284 24.32 -20.10 8.53
CA TYR A 284 24.11 -21.54 8.65
C TYR A 284 25.11 -22.35 7.82
N GLN A 285 25.34 -21.97 6.57
CA GLN A 285 26.32 -22.64 5.71
C GLN A 285 27.76 -22.45 6.22
N SER A 286 28.08 -21.31 6.83
CA SER A 286 29.41 -21.08 7.41
C SER A 286 29.73 -22.05 8.53
N LYS A 287 28.75 -22.59 9.26
CA LYS A 287 29.00 -23.62 10.29
C LYS A 287 29.58 -24.93 9.74
N LYS A 288 29.50 -25.15 8.42
CA LYS A 288 30.03 -26.34 7.74
C LYS A 288 31.49 -26.17 7.28
N ARG A 289 32.06 -24.98 7.46
CA ARG A 289 33.41 -24.62 7.04
C ARG A 289 34.16 -24.03 8.22
N ASP A 290 35.48 -24.14 8.16
CA ASP A 290 36.37 -23.64 9.19
C ASP A 290 37.03 -22.33 8.75
N TYR A 291 37.22 -21.43 9.71
CA TYR A 291 37.71 -20.08 9.49
C TYR A 291 38.67 -19.68 10.62
N ASN A 292 39.55 -18.73 10.35
CA ASN A 292 40.47 -18.22 11.37
C ASN A 292 39.92 -16.93 12.00
N PHE A 293 39.79 -16.90 13.32
CA PHE A 293 39.48 -15.67 14.04
C PHE A 293 40.81 -15.04 14.46
N VAL A 294 41.20 -13.97 13.78
CA VAL A 294 42.51 -13.32 14.00
C VAL A 294 42.34 -11.82 14.19
N PHE A 295 42.96 -11.28 15.24
CA PHE A 295 43.15 -9.86 15.47
C PHE A 295 44.41 -9.63 16.29
N TYR A 296 44.86 -8.38 16.38
CA TYR A 296 46.05 -8.03 17.14
C TYR A 296 45.69 -7.05 18.26
N LEU A 297 46.22 -7.32 19.45
CA LEU A 297 46.12 -6.50 20.65
C LEU A 297 47.30 -5.54 20.74
N TYR A 298 46.97 -4.27 20.92
CA TYR A 298 47.94 -3.21 21.15
C TYR A 298 47.51 -2.40 22.38
N GLU A 299 48.50 -1.97 23.15
CA GLU A 299 48.34 -1.06 24.28
C GLU A 299 49.40 0.04 24.15
N ASN A 300 48.97 1.31 24.20
CA ASN A 300 49.85 2.47 24.00
C ASN A 300 50.70 2.44 22.70
N GLY A 301 50.18 1.83 21.63
CA GLY A 301 50.87 1.71 20.34
C GLY A 301 51.87 0.55 20.23
N GLU A 302 52.09 -0.22 21.30
CA GLU A 302 52.96 -1.40 21.29
C GLU A 302 52.15 -2.71 21.33
N PRO A 303 52.66 -3.81 20.74
CA PRO A 303 52.02 -5.11 20.83
C PRO A 303 51.91 -5.57 22.29
N TYR A 304 50.75 -6.11 22.69
CA TYR A 304 50.53 -6.55 24.07
C TYR A 304 50.51 -8.08 24.18
N PRO A 305 51.65 -8.74 24.44
CA PRO A 305 51.76 -10.20 24.57
C PRO A 305 51.25 -10.72 25.92
N GLY A 306 50.98 -12.02 26.01
CA GLY A 306 50.67 -12.70 27.29
C GLY A 306 49.22 -12.56 27.76
N VAL A 307 48.35 -11.86 27.03
CA VAL A 307 46.95 -11.68 27.41
C VAL A 307 46.14 -12.91 27.03
N ARG A 308 45.51 -13.56 28.01
CA ARG A 308 44.62 -14.68 27.74
C ARG A 308 43.32 -14.20 27.11
N ALA A 309 42.86 -14.94 26.11
CA ALA A 309 41.65 -14.68 25.35
C ALA A 309 40.79 -15.94 25.30
N LEU A 310 39.51 -15.79 25.65
CA LEU A 310 38.50 -16.84 25.65
C LEU A 310 37.53 -16.62 24.50
N LEU A 311 37.17 -17.70 23.81
CA LEU A 311 36.15 -17.67 22.78
C LEU A 311 34.76 -17.93 23.40
N THR A 312 33.82 -17.00 23.21
CA THR A 312 32.44 -17.10 23.68
C THR A 312 31.43 -17.09 22.52
N GLN A 313 30.32 -17.81 22.69
CA GLN A 313 29.20 -17.86 21.76
C GLN A 313 27.89 -17.80 22.53
N LYS A 314 27.01 -16.84 22.19
CA LYS A 314 25.75 -16.58 22.90
C LYS A 314 25.90 -16.28 24.42
N GLY A 315 27.09 -15.92 24.89
CA GLY A 315 27.37 -15.66 26.30
C GLY A 315 28.06 -16.83 27.00
N ASP A 316 28.09 -18.01 26.38
CA ASP A 316 28.73 -19.19 26.93
C ASP A 316 30.16 -19.35 26.39
N VAL A 317 31.08 -19.79 27.24
CA VAL A 317 32.45 -20.12 26.83
C VAL A 317 32.43 -21.36 25.96
N VAL A 318 33.05 -21.28 24.78
CA VAL A 318 33.09 -22.40 23.84
C VAL A 318 34.04 -23.48 24.35
N ARG A 319 33.56 -24.73 24.38
CA ARG A 319 34.35 -25.91 24.79
C ARG A 319 34.54 -26.88 23.61
N VAL A 320 35.72 -27.49 23.55
CA VAL A 320 36.06 -28.59 22.63
C VAL A 320 36.60 -29.73 23.50
N ASP A 321 35.97 -30.90 23.42
CA ASP A 321 36.33 -32.09 24.21
C ASP A 321 36.48 -31.82 25.72
N GLY A 322 35.56 -31.01 26.26
CA GLY A 322 35.55 -30.61 27.67
C GLY A 322 36.51 -29.48 28.04
N LYS A 323 37.45 -29.09 27.16
CA LYS A 323 38.43 -28.02 27.41
C LYS A 323 37.95 -26.66 26.89
N LEU A 324 38.27 -25.59 27.63
CA LEU A 324 37.98 -24.21 27.25
C LEU A 324 38.82 -23.80 26.04
N VAL A 325 38.17 -23.28 25.00
CA VAL A 325 38.86 -22.74 23.84
C VAL A 325 39.43 -21.37 24.22
N HIS A 326 40.73 -21.35 24.46
CA HIS A 326 41.48 -20.15 24.79
C HIS A 326 42.78 -20.07 23.99
N THR A 327 43.30 -18.87 23.83
CA THR A 327 44.61 -18.60 23.27
C THR A 327 45.25 -17.46 24.06
N VAL A 328 46.54 -17.23 23.87
CA VAL A 328 47.29 -16.15 24.51
C VAL A 328 47.89 -15.30 23.40
N SER A 329 47.93 -13.97 23.57
CA SER A 329 48.57 -13.11 22.59
C SER A 329 50.07 -13.41 22.46
N ASP A 330 50.54 -13.57 21.23
CA ASP A 330 51.97 -13.79 20.94
C ASP A 330 52.82 -12.51 21.11
N ALA A 331 54.13 -12.60 20.85
CA ALA A 331 55.06 -11.48 20.92
C ALA A 331 54.67 -10.27 20.04
N TYR A 332 53.82 -10.46 19.04
CA TYR A 332 53.27 -9.43 18.16
C TYR A 332 51.85 -9.01 18.54
N GLY A 333 51.37 -9.40 19.72
CA GLY A 333 50.02 -9.12 20.20
C GLY A 333 48.93 -9.91 19.46
N LYS A 334 49.29 -10.90 18.63
CA LYS A 334 48.33 -11.62 17.78
C LYS A 334 47.51 -12.60 18.62
N ILE A 335 46.20 -12.48 18.52
CA ILE A 335 45.24 -13.48 19.00
C ILE A 335 44.71 -14.22 17.78
N GLU A 336 44.92 -15.54 17.75
CA GLU A 336 44.43 -16.41 16.70
C GLU A 336 43.69 -17.63 17.27
N PHE A 337 42.46 -17.83 16.79
CA PHE A 337 41.74 -19.10 16.91
C PHE A 337 41.66 -19.72 15.51
N PRO A 338 42.56 -20.67 15.19
CA PRO A 338 42.60 -21.29 13.88
C PRO A 338 41.48 -22.32 13.71
N GLN A 339 41.00 -22.49 12.48
CA GLN A 339 40.10 -23.57 12.08
C GLN A 339 38.84 -23.74 12.95
N ILE A 340 38.21 -22.64 13.36
CA ILE A 340 36.94 -22.70 14.11
C ILE A 340 35.74 -22.67 13.15
N PRO A 341 34.65 -23.41 13.41
CA PRO A 341 33.47 -23.41 12.54
C PRO A 341 32.87 -22.01 12.41
N GLY A 342 32.43 -21.66 11.20
CA GLY A 342 31.84 -20.35 10.94
C GLY A 342 30.60 -20.06 11.79
N GLY A 343 30.43 -18.80 12.15
CA GLY A 343 29.31 -18.39 13.00
C GLY A 343 29.44 -16.94 13.47
N VAL A 344 28.84 -16.67 14.62
CA VAL A 344 29.03 -15.43 15.36
C VAL A 344 29.66 -15.79 16.69
N TYR A 345 30.82 -15.22 16.96
CA TYR A 345 31.58 -15.41 18.19
C TYR A 345 31.99 -14.07 18.75
N ARG A 346 32.39 -14.10 20.01
CA ARG A 346 33.02 -13.02 20.71
C ARG A 346 34.30 -13.56 21.34
N VAL A 347 35.34 -12.76 21.33
CA VAL A 347 36.57 -13.04 22.06
C VAL A 347 36.60 -12.09 23.25
N GLU A 348 36.71 -12.66 24.44
CA GLU A 348 36.79 -11.94 25.71
C GLU A 348 38.18 -12.15 26.29
N THR A 349 38.89 -11.08 26.54
CA THR A 349 40.25 -11.10 27.09
C THR A 349 40.24 -10.76 28.57
N GLU A 350 41.28 -11.17 29.29
CA GLU A 350 41.42 -10.90 30.71
C GLU A 350 41.46 -9.39 31.05
N ASN A 351 42.01 -8.56 30.16
CA ASN A 351 41.99 -7.11 30.31
C ASN A 351 40.63 -6.44 30.01
N GLY A 352 39.55 -7.23 29.91
CA GLY A 352 38.18 -6.73 29.72
C GLY A 352 37.82 -6.36 28.28
N LEU A 353 38.72 -6.57 27.30
CA LEU A 353 38.41 -6.34 25.89
C LEU A 353 37.45 -7.41 25.36
N SER A 354 36.43 -6.95 24.64
CA SER A 354 35.45 -7.82 24.02
C SER A 354 35.28 -7.53 22.53
N VAL A 355 35.65 -8.51 21.70
CA VAL A 355 35.76 -8.41 20.23
C VAL A 355 34.77 -9.34 19.56
N LYS A 356 33.78 -8.79 18.85
CA LYS A 356 32.76 -9.60 18.16
C LYS A 356 33.16 -9.86 16.71
N GLY A 357 33.17 -11.13 16.29
CA GLY A 357 33.43 -11.54 14.92
C GLY A 357 32.26 -12.29 14.30
N LYS A 358 32.05 -12.11 12.99
CA LYS A 358 31.11 -12.91 12.20
C LYS A 358 31.65 -13.22 10.80
N ILE A 359 31.26 -14.34 10.22
CA ILE A 359 31.59 -14.66 8.83
C ILE A 359 30.78 -13.80 7.86
N TRP A 360 31.40 -12.96 7.04
CA TRP A 360 30.66 -12.07 6.15
C TRP A 360 30.21 -12.77 4.86
N ARG A 361 31.10 -13.53 4.23
CA ARG A 361 30.85 -14.36 3.03
C ARG A 361 31.42 -15.76 3.23
N LEU A 362 30.86 -16.76 2.54
CA LEU A 362 31.33 -18.15 2.63
C LEU A 362 32.76 -18.37 2.10
N LYS A 363 33.25 -17.47 1.24
CA LYS A 363 34.59 -17.47 0.66
C LYS A 363 35.65 -16.79 1.55
N ASP A 364 35.23 -16.10 2.61
CA ASP A 364 36.20 -15.47 3.52
C ASP A 364 37.06 -16.55 4.19
N GLN A 365 38.34 -16.30 4.44
CA GLN A 365 39.18 -17.21 5.23
C GLN A 365 39.19 -16.84 6.72
N LYS A 366 38.80 -15.60 7.04
CA LYS A 366 38.88 -15.02 8.38
C LYS A 366 37.55 -14.43 8.83
N PHE A 367 37.33 -14.37 10.15
CA PHE A 367 36.17 -13.66 10.71
C PHE A 367 36.26 -12.16 10.44
N LYS A 368 35.14 -11.57 10.00
CA LYS A 368 35.02 -10.11 9.92
C LYS A 368 34.69 -9.57 11.31
N ILE A 369 35.58 -8.73 11.82
CA ILE A 369 35.42 -8.08 13.12
C ILE A 369 34.37 -6.96 13.00
N LEU A 370 33.43 -6.93 13.94
CA LEU A 370 32.41 -5.90 14.03
C LEU A 370 32.90 -4.76 14.92
N LYS A 371 32.84 -3.53 14.39
CA LYS A 371 33.21 -2.32 15.13
C LYS A 371 32.30 -2.16 16.36
N ARG A 372 32.89 -1.87 17.52
CA ARG A 372 32.20 -1.35 18.72
C ARG A 372 32.62 0.11 18.90
N ARG A 373 31.70 0.99 19.35
CA ARG A 373 32.06 2.35 19.79
C ARG A 373 33.06 2.21 20.96
N GLY A 374 34.24 2.81 20.84
CA GLY A 374 35.27 2.80 21.90
C GLY A 374 36.69 2.38 21.48
N TYR A 375 36.85 1.64 20.36
CA TYR A 375 38.16 1.15 19.91
C TYR A 375 38.72 1.96 18.74
N LYS A 376 39.99 2.39 18.81
CA LYS A 376 40.73 2.95 17.67
C LYS A 376 41.25 1.80 16.80
N ASN A 377 40.89 1.80 15.52
CA ASN A 377 41.57 0.94 14.53
C ASN A 377 42.76 1.74 14.02
N ILE A 378 43.97 1.37 14.42
CA ILE A 378 45.17 1.84 13.73
C ILE A 378 45.25 1.04 12.43
N LYS A 379 44.77 1.61 11.31
CA LYS A 379 45.12 1.11 9.97
C LYS A 379 46.56 1.56 9.68
N GLN A 380 47.57 0.89 10.23
CA GLN A 380 48.88 0.92 9.58
C GLN A 380 48.80 0.11 8.28
N LYS A 381 49.69 0.35 7.32
CA LYS A 381 49.74 -0.21 5.95
C LYS A 381 49.92 -1.75 5.90
N ILE A 382 49.20 -2.51 6.70
CA ILE A 382 49.27 -3.96 6.82
C ILE A 382 47.82 -4.50 6.79
N LYS A 383 47.61 -5.62 6.08
CA LYS A 383 46.32 -6.31 5.83
C LYS A 383 45.60 -6.86 7.09
N HIS A 384 45.81 -6.30 8.28
CA HIS A 384 45.38 -6.84 9.57
C HIS A 384 44.54 -5.85 10.40
N PHE A 385 43.61 -6.37 11.22
CA PHE A 385 42.80 -5.58 12.15
C PHE A 385 43.53 -5.44 13.50
N ILE A 386 43.84 -4.20 13.89
CA ILE A 386 44.47 -3.84 15.16
C ILE A 386 43.38 -3.30 16.10
N ILE A 387 43.34 -3.81 17.33
CA ILE A 387 42.39 -3.38 18.37
C ILE A 387 43.19 -2.85 19.56
N GLU A 388 43.05 -1.56 19.80
CA GLU A 388 43.71 -0.85 20.90
C GLU A 388 42.80 -0.82 22.14
N SER A 389 43.35 -1.25 23.28
CA SER A 389 42.78 -1.11 24.62
C SER A 389 42.64 0.38 24.96
N LYS A 390 41.51 0.81 25.55
CA LYS A 390 41.47 2.14 26.20
C LYS A 390 42.01 1.97 27.60
N VAL A 391 43.14 2.62 27.89
CA VAL A 391 43.53 2.96 29.25
C VAL A 391 42.43 3.85 29.85
N ASN A 392 42.06 3.59 31.10
CA ASN A 392 41.14 4.45 31.87
C ASN A 392 41.62 5.90 31.89
#